data_AF-A0A814IGI4-F1
#
_entry.id   AF-A0A814IGI4-F1
#
_cell.length_a   1.000
_cell.length_b   1.000
_cell.length_c   1.000
_cell.angle_alpha   90.00
_cell.angle_beta   90.00
_cell.angle_gamma   90.00
#
_symmetry.space_group_name_H-M   'P 1'
#
loop_
_entity.id
_entity.type
_entity.pdbx_description
1 polymer ?
#
loop_
_entity_poly.entity_id
_entity_poly.type
_entity_poly.pdbx_seq_one_letter_code
_entity_poly.pdbx_strand_id
1 'polypeptide(L)'
;MYGCQSCVHAYSYRLPITFTNYMRTKYSSSIEIDKNIEIVICPSFSSKDTPNSLLSNKDIVEQIVAFSFPHVIKLHPLTYQLKNNKNPLFSLSELEQENVRKFLTSKNLLPDTQTNTLKLIEHARVLICDSDSSIPFEALYFNDQKHILVYETMEQHDNDDDRRTYFHIFHNAEQLTKLLDRYFAGELECKTKNSHKFFLEKYDEPDGKEIERLGIIRQWMSNHHDLDQNFDIEKIKQEVKYEFESLSTQMSLYALGEYMPTEIDELCNADINEAFSVLLQNITHL
;
A
#
# COMPACT_ATOMS: atom_id res chain seq x y z
N MET A 1 8.57 -1.67 3.79
CA MET A 1 9.20 -0.51 3.12
C MET A 1 9.81 0.43 4.16
N TYR A 2 10.86 -0.04 4.85
CA TYR A 2 11.82 0.83 5.52
C TYR A 2 13.08 0.77 4.68
N GLY A 3 13.60 1.93 4.28
CA GLY A 3 14.81 1.98 3.48
C GLY A 3 15.94 1.29 4.22
N CYS A 4 16.44 0.22 3.62
CA CYS A 4 17.65 -0.45 4.01
C CYS A 4 18.78 0.60 4.04
N GLN A 5 19.25 0.97 5.23
CA GLN A 5 20.35 1.93 5.42
C GLN A 5 21.69 1.40 4.87
N SER A 6 21.76 0.12 4.48
CA SER A 6 23.00 -0.54 4.07
C SER A 6 23.14 -0.64 2.55
N CYS A 7 23.07 0.48 1.82
CA CYS A 7 23.53 0.54 0.43
C CYS A 7 23.92 1.98 0.05
N VAL A 8 24.82 2.09 -0.94
CA VAL A 8 25.53 3.26 -1.52
C VAL A 8 24.66 4.49 -1.89
N HIS A 9 23.34 4.45 -1.68
CA HIS A 9 22.37 5.50 -2.01
C HIS A 9 21.67 6.05 -0.75
N ALA A 10 22.47 6.62 0.15
CA ALA A 10 22.15 7.02 1.53
C ALA A 10 20.98 8.02 1.70
N TYR A 11 20.30 8.46 0.65
CA TYR A 11 19.14 9.37 0.75
C TYR A 11 17.87 8.85 0.04
N SER A 12 17.95 7.74 -0.69
CA SER A 12 16.78 7.16 -1.38
C SER A 12 15.69 6.71 -0.41
N TYR A 13 16.05 6.39 0.84
CA TYR A 13 15.08 6.01 1.86
C TYR A 13 14.13 7.15 2.28
N ARG A 14 14.52 8.41 2.03
CA ARG A 14 13.74 9.61 2.40
C ARG A 14 12.73 10.02 1.33
N LEU A 15 12.66 9.31 0.20
CA LEU A 15 11.73 9.61 -0.88
C LEU A 15 10.38 8.89 -0.65
N PRO A 16 9.27 9.61 -0.39
CA PRO A 16 7.97 9.01 -0.18
C PRO A 16 7.32 8.65 -1.52
N ILE A 17 7.87 7.65 -2.22
CA ILE A 17 7.51 7.30 -3.59
C ILE A 17 6.00 7.04 -3.76
N THR A 18 5.34 6.46 -2.75
CA THR A 18 3.89 6.21 -2.77
C THR A 18 3.05 7.49 -2.92
N PHE A 19 3.59 8.65 -2.53
CA PHE A 19 2.95 9.96 -2.67
C PHE A 19 3.08 10.60 -4.06
N THR A 20 3.95 10.07 -4.93
CA THR A 20 4.18 10.66 -6.27
C THR A 20 2.87 10.81 -7.05
N ASN A 21 2.13 9.70 -7.17
CA ASN A 21 0.86 9.68 -7.89
C ASN A 21 -0.21 10.50 -7.16
N TYR A 22 -0.21 10.46 -5.83
CA TYR A 22 -1.13 11.27 -5.03
C TYR A 22 -0.94 12.77 -5.31
N MET A 23 0.29 13.29 -5.29
CA MET A 23 0.55 14.71 -5.53
C MET A 23 0.18 15.14 -6.95
N ARG A 24 0.54 14.32 -7.95
CA ARG A 24 0.20 14.58 -9.37
C ARG A 24 -1.30 14.59 -9.63
N THR A 25 -2.05 13.78 -8.88
CA THR A 25 -3.50 13.64 -9.06
C THR A 25 -4.30 14.35 -7.98
N LYS A 26 -3.68 15.09 -7.04
CA LYS A 26 -4.35 15.62 -5.85
C LYS A 26 -5.61 16.42 -6.18
N TYR A 27 -5.54 17.24 -7.22
CA TYR A 27 -6.65 18.09 -7.68
C TYR A 27 -7.51 17.45 -8.78
N SER A 28 -7.22 16.22 -9.19
CA SER A 28 -8.08 15.51 -10.13
C SER A 28 -9.35 15.07 -9.41
N SER A 29 -10.51 15.35 -10.02
CA SER A 29 -11.84 14.95 -9.57
C SER A 29 -12.09 13.44 -9.66
N SER A 30 -11.07 12.63 -9.92
CA SER A 30 -11.18 11.21 -10.29
C SER A 30 -11.61 10.29 -9.16
N ILE A 31 -11.78 10.80 -7.93
CA ILE A 31 -12.48 10.06 -6.89
C ILE A 31 -13.73 10.84 -6.52
N GLU A 32 -14.84 10.46 -7.14
CA GLU A 32 -16.17 10.75 -6.62
C GLU A 32 -16.35 9.92 -5.34
N ILE A 33 -15.77 10.41 -4.24
CA ILE A 33 -16.16 9.94 -2.90
C ILE A 33 -17.53 10.55 -2.62
N ASP A 34 -18.57 10.02 -3.27
CA ASP A 34 -19.97 10.45 -3.13
C ASP A 34 -20.55 10.21 -1.73
N LYS A 35 -19.77 9.56 -0.85
CA LYS A 35 -20.16 9.22 0.51
C LYS A 35 -19.28 9.98 1.48
N ASN A 36 -19.87 10.54 2.53
CA ASN A 36 -19.10 11.06 3.66
C ASN A 36 -18.44 9.86 4.37
N ILE A 37 -17.24 9.46 3.94
CA ILE A 37 -16.52 8.29 4.46
C ILE A 37 -15.67 8.74 5.63
N GLU A 38 -16.20 8.52 6.83
CA GLU A 38 -15.51 8.86 8.07
C GLU A 38 -14.50 7.79 8.49
N ILE A 39 -14.81 6.51 8.22
CA ILE A 39 -14.01 5.36 8.66
C ILE A 39 -13.55 4.55 7.46
N VAL A 40 -12.23 4.37 7.34
CA VAL A 40 -11.59 3.57 6.30
C VAL A 40 -10.85 2.41 6.94
N ILE A 41 -11.08 1.20 6.44
CA ILE A 41 -10.49 -0.04 6.91
C ILE A 41 -9.58 -0.59 5.82
N CYS A 42 -8.29 -0.69 6.10
CA CYS A 42 -7.26 -1.19 5.19
C CYS A 42 -6.61 -2.43 5.78
N PRO A 43 -7.27 -3.60 5.74
CA PRO A 43 -6.71 -4.83 6.28
C PRO A 43 -5.62 -5.35 5.34
N SER A 44 -4.48 -5.70 5.91
CA SER A 44 -3.38 -6.36 5.22
C SER A 44 -3.52 -7.87 5.35
N PHE A 45 -2.76 -8.57 4.52
CA PHE A 45 -2.58 -10.01 4.61
C PHE A 45 -1.13 -10.30 5.00
N SER A 46 -0.91 -11.52 5.48
CA SER A 46 0.42 -12.05 5.78
C SER A 46 0.77 -13.20 4.85
N SER A 47 2.03 -13.62 4.88
CA SER A 47 2.41 -14.89 4.27
C SER A 47 1.79 -16.04 5.06
N LYS A 48 1.52 -17.16 4.37
CA LYS A 48 1.01 -18.39 4.98
C LYS A 48 1.82 -18.85 6.19
N ASP A 49 3.13 -18.62 6.19
CA ASP A 49 4.06 -19.11 7.20
C ASP A 49 4.13 -18.22 8.45
N THR A 50 3.63 -16.98 8.39
CA THR A 50 3.63 -16.03 9.51
C THR A 50 2.30 -15.25 9.56
N PRO A 51 1.20 -15.87 10.03
CA PRO A 51 -0.16 -15.31 9.95
C PRO A 51 -0.42 -14.21 10.98
N ASN A 52 0.27 -13.08 10.84
CA ASN A 52 0.28 -11.96 11.79
C ASN A 52 -0.50 -10.74 11.28
N SER A 53 -1.43 -10.93 10.34
CA SER A 53 -2.26 -9.85 9.82
C SER A 53 -3.67 -9.82 10.42
N LEU A 54 -4.38 -8.71 10.24
CA LEU A 54 -5.77 -8.52 10.59
C LEU A 54 -6.64 -9.55 9.87
N LEU A 55 -6.31 -9.87 8.60
CA LEU A 55 -6.98 -10.93 7.86
C LEU A 55 -6.77 -12.32 8.44
N SER A 56 -5.74 -12.53 9.26
CA SER A 56 -5.52 -13.78 9.99
C SER A 56 -6.36 -13.90 11.27
N ASN A 57 -7.15 -12.87 11.63
CA ASN A 57 -7.98 -12.86 12.82
C ASN A 57 -9.48 -12.92 12.50
N LYS A 58 -10.08 -14.10 12.66
CA LYS A 58 -11.50 -14.35 12.36
C LYS A 58 -12.45 -13.41 13.11
N ASP A 59 -12.24 -13.24 14.41
CA ASP A 59 -13.16 -12.50 15.27
C ASP A 59 -13.16 -11.01 14.91
N ILE A 60 -11.98 -10.45 14.60
CA ILE A 60 -11.86 -9.06 14.13
C ILE A 60 -12.57 -8.88 12.79
N VAL A 61 -12.37 -9.79 11.84
CA VAL A 61 -13.01 -9.72 10.52
C VAL A 61 -14.53 -9.82 10.63
N GLU A 62 -15.04 -10.75 11.44
CA GLU A 62 -16.49 -10.89 11.68
C GLU A 62 -17.08 -9.64 12.33
N GLN A 63 -16.36 -9.05 13.28
CA GLN A 63 -16.75 -7.79 13.91
C GLN A 63 -16.79 -6.63 12.90
N ILE A 64 -15.81 -6.53 11.99
CA ILE A 64 -15.76 -5.51 10.95
C ILE A 64 -16.95 -5.64 10.00
N VAL A 65 -17.23 -6.86 9.53
CA VAL A 65 -18.38 -7.13 8.63
C VAL A 65 -19.71 -6.78 9.31
N ALA A 66 -19.79 -6.94 10.64
CA ALA A 66 -21.00 -6.68 11.42
C ALA A 66 -21.21 -5.20 11.79
N PHE A 67 -20.26 -4.30 11.53
CA PHE A 67 -20.41 -2.88 11.88
C PHE A 67 -21.62 -2.25 11.20
N SER A 68 -22.44 -1.55 12.00
CA SER A 68 -23.67 -0.89 11.55
C SER A 68 -23.45 0.55 11.08
N PHE A 69 -22.32 1.17 11.43
CA PHE A 69 -21.98 2.54 11.06
C PHE A 69 -21.36 2.63 9.65
N PRO A 70 -21.43 3.80 8.98
CA PRO A 70 -20.82 4.01 7.68
C PRO A 70 -19.29 3.83 7.71
N HIS A 71 -18.78 2.92 6.90
CA HIS A 71 -17.35 2.69 6.72
C HIS A 71 -17.10 2.14 5.32
N VAL A 72 -15.83 2.16 4.90
CA VAL A 72 -15.40 1.45 3.69
C VAL A 72 -14.22 0.54 3.97
N ILE A 73 -14.12 -0.50 3.15
CA ILE A 73 -13.06 -1.49 3.21
C ILE A 73 -12.24 -1.36 1.93
N LYS A 74 -10.94 -1.09 2.06
CA LYS A 74 -9.99 -1.09 0.95
C LYS A 74 -9.02 -2.25 1.13
N LEU A 75 -9.17 -3.29 0.33
CA LEU A 75 -8.23 -4.40 0.34
C LEU A 75 -7.03 -4.09 -0.58
N HIS A 76 -5.93 -4.81 -0.34
CA HIS A 76 -4.78 -4.80 -1.24
C HIS A 76 -5.18 -5.35 -2.62
N PRO A 77 -4.72 -4.79 -3.76
CA PRO A 77 -5.14 -5.24 -5.09
C PRO A 77 -5.01 -6.76 -5.32
N LEU A 78 -3.95 -7.38 -4.80
CA LEU A 78 -3.73 -8.83 -4.91
C LEU A 78 -4.82 -9.68 -4.25
N THR A 79 -5.53 -9.19 -3.23
CA THR A 79 -6.59 -9.98 -2.58
C THR A 79 -7.83 -10.13 -3.47
N TYR A 80 -8.02 -9.26 -4.48
CA TYR A 80 -9.13 -9.36 -5.42
C TYR A 80 -8.91 -10.51 -6.44
N GLN A 81 -7.65 -10.91 -6.65
CA GLN A 81 -7.26 -11.97 -7.58
C GLN A 81 -7.48 -13.39 -7.03
N LEU A 82 -7.99 -13.52 -5.80
CA LEU A 82 -8.34 -14.80 -5.15
C LEU A 82 -9.28 -15.68 -6.00
N LYS A 83 -10.05 -15.08 -6.92
CA LYS A 83 -10.88 -15.84 -7.87
C LYS A 83 -10.08 -16.70 -8.85
N ASN A 84 -8.83 -16.33 -9.14
CA ASN A 84 -8.09 -16.90 -10.27
C ASN A 84 -6.83 -17.68 -9.88
N ASN A 85 -6.36 -17.65 -8.62
CA ASN A 85 -5.18 -18.39 -8.15
C ASN A 85 -3.91 -18.19 -9.01
N LYS A 86 -3.78 -17.03 -9.68
CA LYS A 86 -2.75 -16.83 -10.72
C LYS A 86 -1.40 -16.33 -10.21
N ASN A 87 -1.29 -15.82 -8.98
CA ASN A 87 -0.06 -15.18 -8.54
C ASN A 87 0.81 -16.13 -7.67
N PRO A 88 1.94 -16.65 -8.19
CA PRO A 88 2.80 -17.60 -7.47
C PRO A 88 3.55 -16.97 -6.28
N LEU A 89 3.57 -15.64 -6.17
CA LEU A 89 4.17 -14.91 -5.04
C LEU A 89 3.17 -14.64 -3.91
N PHE A 90 1.92 -15.11 -4.06
CA PHE A 90 0.81 -14.78 -3.15
C PHE A 90 0.20 -16.07 -2.57
N SER A 91 0.55 -16.39 -1.33
CA SER A 91 -0.02 -17.53 -0.60
C SER A 91 -0.72 -17.07 0.67
N LEU A 92 -2.02 -16.77 0.56
CA LEU A 92 -2.87 -16.58 1.74
C LEU A 92 -3.10 -17.91 2.45
N SER A 93 -3.07 -17.90 3.78
CA SER A 93 -3.56 -19.01 4.59
C SER A 93 -5.04 -19.30 4.31
N GLU A 94 -5.51 -20.52 4.57
CA GLU A 94 -6.93 -20.88 4.37
C GLU A 94 -7.89 -19.94 5.12
N LEU A 95 -7.49 -19.52 6.32
CA LEU A 95 -8.24 -18.58 7.15
C LEU A 95 -8.30 -17.18 6.52
N GLU A 96 -7.17 -16.64 6.05
CA GLU A 96 -7.17 -15.36 5.34
C GLU A 96 -7.99 -15.42 4.06
N GLN A 97 -7.96 -16.55 3.33
CA GLN A 97 -8.81 -16.72 2.16
C GLN A 97 -10.30 -16.71 2.53
N GLU A 98 -10.70 -17.37 3.62
CA GLU A 98 -12.07 -17.31 4.15
C GLU A 98 -12.46 -15.87 4.48
N ASN A 99 -11.59 -15.15 5.19
CA ASN A 99 -11.83 -13.79 5.64
C ASN A 99 -11.86 -12.78 4.48
N VAL A 100 -10.99 -12.92 3.48
CA VAL A 100 -11.07 -12.12 2.25
C VAL A 100 -12.39 -12.39 1.53
N ARG A 101 -12.85 -13.65 1.43
CA ARG A 101 -14.16 -13.95 0.82
C ARG A 101 -15.31 -13.27 1.56
N LYS A 102 -15.24 -13.12 2.89
CA LYS A 102 -16.23 -12.34 3.68
C LYS A 102 -16.21 -10.85 3.31
N PHE A 103 -15.04 -10.25 3.09
CA PHE A 103 -14.97 -8.86 2.64
C PHE A 103 -15.40 -8.69 1.18
N LEU A 104 -15.10 -9.64 0.29
CA LEU A 104 -15.50 -9.62 -1.12
C LEU A 104 -17.03 -9.60 -1.32
N THR A 105 -17.82 -10.04 -0.35
CA THR A 105 -19.29 -9.97 -0.39
C THR A 105 -19.86 -8.74 0.34
N SER A 106 -19.01 -7.92 0.96
CA SER A 106 -19.44 -6.72 1.68
C SER A 106 -19.84 -5.59 0.72
N LYS A 107 -20.98 -4.96 0.99
CA LYS A 107 -21.43 -3.74 0.29
C LYS A 107 -20.54 -2.51 0.55
N ASN A 108 -19.66 -2.59 1.55
CA ASN A 108 -18.76 -1.52 1.96
C ASN A 108 -17.37 -1.67 1.31
N LEU A 109 -17.13 -2.73 0.54
CA LEU A 109 -15.89 -2.93 -0.18
C LEU A 109 -15.74 -1.93 -1.33
N LEU A 110 -14.60 -1.26 -1.39
CA LEU A 110 -14.23 -0.45 -2.54
C LEU A 110 -13.80 -1.33 -3.72
N PRO A 111 -14.07 -0.91 -4.97
CA PRO A 111 -13.62 -1.65 -6.14
C PRO A 111 -12.08 -1.71 -6.20
N ASP A 112 -11.56 -2.72 -6.87
CA ASP A 112 -10.12 -2.89 -7.14
C ASP A 112 -9.56 -1.72 -7.97
N THR A 113 -10.38 -1.15 -8.85
CA THR A 113 -10.08 0.04 -9.66
C THR A 113 -9.76 1.30 -8.84
N GLN A 114 -10.14 1.35 -7.57
CA GLN A 114 -9.77 2.44 -6.66
C GLN A 114 -8.31 2.29 -6.22
N THR A 115 -7.36 2.81 -6.99
CA THR A 115 -5.92 2.58 -6.77
C THR A 115 -5.27 3.58 -5.81
N ASN A 116 -5.85 4.76 -5.61
CA ASN A 116 -5.26 5.81 -4.78
C ASN A 116 -5.76 5.72 -3.33
N THR A 117 -5.06 4.93 -2.51
CA THR A 117 -5.34 4.79 -1.08
C THR A 117 -5.04 6.08 -0.30
N LEU A 118 -4.06 6.88 -0.74
CA LEU A 118 -3.68 8.13 -0.06
C LEU A 118 -4.80 9.18 -0.07
N LYS A 119 -5.56 9.31 -1.16
CA LYS A 119 -6.75 10.17 -1.16
C LYS A 119 -7.82 9.67 -0.18
N LEU A 120 -8.01 8.35 -0.03
CA LEU A 120 -8.92 7.80 0.99
C LEU A 120 -8.45 8.15 2.41
N ILE A 121 -7.15 8.01 2.66
CA ILE A 121 -6.51 8.35 3.93
C ILE A 121 -6.66 9.84 4.23
N GLU A 122 -6.48 10.73 3.24
CA GLU A 122 -6.66 12.17 3.39
C GLU A 122 -8.06 12.53 3.91
N HIS A 123 -9.11 11.88 3.40
CA HIS A 123 -10.50 12.15 3.76
C HIS A 123 -10.96 11.45 5.06
N ALA A 124 -10.38 10.30 5.42
CA ALA A 124 -10.79 9.54 6.60
C ALA A 124 -10.60 10.31 7.92
N ARG A 125 -11.47 10.08 8.90
CA ARG A 125 -11.25 10.49 10.31
C ARG A 125 -10.71 9.36 11.16
N VAL A 126 -11.16 8.13 10.88
CA VAL A 126 -10.66 6.92 11.52
C VAL A 126 -10.06 5.99 10.47
N LEU A 127 -8.89 5.45 10.78
CA LEU A 127 -8.22 4.42 10.00
C LEU A 127 -8.08 3.16 10.84
N ILE A 128 -8.48 2.01 10.30
CA ILE A 128 -8.26 0.69 10.91
C ILE A 128 -7.35 -0.10 9.97
N CYS A 129 -6.17 -0.49 10.45
CA CYS A 129 -5.15 -1.12 9.60
C CYS A 129 -4.15 -1.93 10.43
N ASP A 130 -3.26 -2.65 9.76
CA ASP A 130 -2.18 -3.42 10.38
C ASP A 130 -0.94 -2.57 10.70
N SER A 131 -0.23 -2.90 11.78
CA SER A 131 1.01 -2.23 12.20
C SER A 131 2.11 -2.29 11.14
N ASP A 132 2.24 -3.45 10.49
CA ASP A 132 3.28 -3.71 9.47
C ASP A 132 2.92 -3.15 8.09
N SER A 133 1.73 -2.57 7.93
CA SER A 133 1.36 -1.92 6.68
C SER A 133 2.01 -0.53 6.57
N SER A 134 2.08 0.02 5.35
CA SER A 134 2.50 1.41 5.16
C SER A 134 1.45 2.42 5.65
N ILE A 135 0.19 2.00 5.80
CA ILE A 135 -0.96 2.86 6.04
C ILE A 135 -0.85 3.68 7.34
N PRO A 136 -0.50 3.11 8.52
CA PRO A 136 -0.32 3.89 9.75
C PRO A 136 0.67 5.04 9.55
N PHE A 137 1.78 4.77 8.87
CA PHE A 137 2.81 5.78 8.64
C PHE A 137 2.40 6.82 7.59
N GLU A 138 1.84 6.39 6.46
CA GLU A 138 1.34 7.29 5.40
C GLU A 138 0.25 8.22 5.93
N ALA A 139 -0.57 7.75 6.87
CA ALA A 139 -1.58 8.57 7.54
C ALA A 139 -1.02 9.75 8.33
N LEU A 140 0.22 9.66 8.83
CA LEU A 140 0.88 10.72 9.59
C LEU A 140 1.13 11.98 8.76
N TYR A 141 1.21 11.85 7.42
CA TYR A 141 1.35 12.99 6.52
C TYR A 141 0.12 13.89 6.50
N PHE A 142 -1.08 13.33 6.71
CA PHE A 142 -2.34 14.05 6.58
C PHE A 142 -2.80 14.60 7.94
N ASN A 143 -3.85 15.46 7.91
CA ASN A 143 -4.44 16.17 9.05
C ASN A 143 -4.19 15.53 10.43
N ASP A 144 -3.59 16.30 11.34
CA ASP A 144 -3.29 16.00 12.75
C ASP A 144 -4.50 15.67 13.66
N GLN A 145 -5.66 15.40 13.07
CA GLN A 145 -6.92 15.06 13.74
C GLN A 145 -7.51 13.74 13.22
N LYS A 146 -6.65 12.74 13.01
CA LYS A 146 -7.03 11.39 12.61
C LYS A 146 -6.84 10.41 13.77
N HIS A 147 -7.77 9.47 13.93
CA HIS A 147 -7.63 8.35 14.84
C HIS A 147 -7.16 7.13 14.06
N ILE A 148 -5.94 6.69 14.33
CA ILE A 148 -5.34 5.54 13.67
C ILE A 148 -5.38 4.37 14.65
N LEU A 149 -6.21 3.38 14.34
CA LEU A 149 -6.37 2.15 15.10
C LEU A 149 -5.57 1.06 14.39
N VAL A 150 -4.58 0.52 15.10
CA VAL A 150 -3.59 -0.40 14.54
C VAL A 150 -3.72 -1.78 15.16
N TYR A 151 -3.93 -2.79 14.31
CA TYR A 151 -3.83 -4.18 14.71
C TYR A 151 -2.35 -4.57 14.81
N GLU A 152 -1.99 -5.17 15.94
CA GLU A 152 -0.62 -5.64 16.21
C GLU A 152 -0.72 -7.01 16.90
N THR A 153 0.09 -7.99 16.51
CA THR A 153 0.25 -9.22 17.28
C THR A 153 1.33 -9.06 18.35
N MET A 154 1.34 -9.96 19.35
CA MET A 154 2.40 -9.93 20.37
C MET A 154 3.80 -10.17 19.79
N GLU A 155 3.89 -10.82 18.63
CA GLU A 155 5.16 -11.09 17.92
C GLU A 155 5.68 -9.87 17.16
N GLN A 156 4.77 -8.95 16.76
CA GLN A 156 5.09 -7.68 16.09
C GLN A 156 5.43 -6.56 17.07
N HIS A 157 5.45 -6.85 18.36
CA HIS A 157 5.63 -5.85 19.39
C HIS A 157 7.06 -5.30 19.42
N ASP A 158 7.25 -4.15 18.78
CA ASP A 158 8.51 -3.41 18.79
C ASP A 158 8.42 -2.20 19.73
N ASN A 159 9.18 -2.24 20.83
CA ASN A 159 9.24 -1.11 21.78
C ASN A 159 10.02 0.09 21.23
N ASP A 160 10.83 -0.12 20.21
CA ASP A 160 11.67 0.91 19.61
C ASP A 160 10.97 1.63 18.44
N ASP A 161 9.74 1.20 18.08
CA ASP A 161 8.93 1.87 17.08
C ASP A 161 8.33 3.19 17.60
N ASP A 162 9.03 4.28 17.30
CA ASP A 162 8.65 5.65 17.66
C ASP A 162 7.30 6.11 17.09
N ARG A 163 6.79 5.46 16.04
CA ARG A 163 5.48 5.76 15.44
C ARG A 163 4.32 5.42 16.36
N ARG A 164 4.50 4.46 17.28
CA ARG A 164 3.43 3.96 18.18
C ARG A 164 2.81 5.04 19.05
N THR A 165 3.54 6.13 19.26
CA THR A 165 3.05 7.33 19.95
C THR A 165 1.84 7.98 19.26
N TYR A 166 1.70 7.80 17.93
CA TYR A 166 0.63 8.39 17.11
C TYR A 166 -0.58 7.46 16.91
N PHE A 167 -0.54 6.22 17.42
CA PHE A 167 -1.55 5.20 17.12
C PHE A 167 -2.23 4.63 18.37
N HIS A 168 -3.43 4.09 18.20
CA HIS A 168 -4.11 3.26 19.21
C HIS A 168 -3.99 1.80 18.79
N ILE A 169 -3.34 1.00 19.63
CA ILE A 169 -3.09 -0.41 19.31
C ILE A 169 -4.22 -1.27 19.86
N PHE A 170 -4.64 -2.27 19.07
CA PHE A 170 -5.55 -3.31 19.49
C PHE A 170 -5.08 -4.68 19.01
N HIS A 171 -5.44 -5.72 19.75
CA HIS A 171 -5.00 -7.10 19.53
C HIS A 171 -6.17 -8.06 19.26
N ASN A 172 -7.40 -7.62 19.52
CA ASN A 172 -8.60 -8.44 19.38
C ASN A 172 -9.85 -7.59 19.11
N ALA A 173 -10.96 -8.26 18.77
CA ALA A 173 -12.23 -7.62 18.43
C ALA A 173 -12.81 -6.79 19.57
N GLU A 174 -12.69 -7.25 20.83
CA GLU A 174 -13.20 -6.51 22.00
C GLU A 174 -12.49 -5.17 22.17
N GLN A 175 -11.16 -5.15 22.02
CA GLN A 175 -10.37 -3.92 22.09
C GLN A 175 -10.70 -2.97 20.94
N LEU A 176 -10.87 -3.48 19.72
CA LEU A 176 -11.31 -2.67 18.57
C LEU A 176 -12.66 -2.01 18.86
N THR A 177 -13.64 -2.77 19.34
CA THR A 177 -14.96 -2.26 19.71
C THR A 177 -14.87 -1.18 20.79
N LYS A 178 -14.10 -1.40 21.85
CA LYS A 178 -13.89 -0.39 22.91
C LYS A 178 -13.27 0.91 22.38
N LEU A 179 -12.32 0.83 21.44
CA LEU A 179 -11.72 2.01 20.83
C LEU A 179 -12.76 2.78 20.00
N LEU A 180 -13.59 2.07 19.23
CA LEU A 180 -14.66 2.67 18.44
C LEU A 180 -15.76 3.29 19.30
N ASP A 181 -16.18 2.62 20.39
CA ASP A 181 -17.16 3.15 21.33
C ASP A 181 -16.68 4.48 21.93
N ARG A 182 -15.40 4.53 22.35
CA ARG A 182 -14.78 5.78 22.84
C ARG A 182 -14.69 6.85 21.75
N TYR A 183 -14.43 6.47 20.50
CA TYR A 183 -14.41 7.40 19.38
C TYR A 183 -15.80 8.04 19.18
N PHE A 184 -16.86 7.23 19.10
CA PHE A 184 -18.23 7.73 18.93
C PHE A 184 -18.74 8.52 20.14
N ALA A 185 -18.23 8.24 21.34
CA ALA A 185 -18.51 9.03 22.54
C ALA A 185 -17.73 10.36 22.61
N GLY A 186 -16.75 10.59 21.71
CA GLY A 186 -15.86 11.75 21.75
C GLY A 186 -14.81 11.69 22.87
N GLU A 187 -14.54 10.49 23.40
CA GLU A 187 -13.63 10.23 24.53
C GLU A 187 -12.30 9.59 24.10
N LEU A 188 -12.17 9.22 22.83
CA LEU A 188 -10.93 8.72 22.28
C LEU A 188 -9.98 9.89 22.03
N GLU A 189 -8.80 9.84 22.66
CA GLU A 189 -7.75 10.83 22.43
C GLU A 189 -7.29 10.81 20.96
N CYS A 190 -7.07 11.99 20.38
CA CYS A 190 -6.43 12.10 19.08
C CYS A 190 -4.92 12.19 19.23
N LYS A 191 -4.21 11.13 18.86
CA LYS A 191 -2.75 11.01 19.03
C LYS A 191 -1.93 11.60 17.89
N THR A 192 -2.56 12.03 16.79
CA THR A 192 -1.88 12.51 15.58
C THR A 192 -1.46 13.98 15.64
N LYS A 193 -1.45 14.60 16.83
CA LYS A 193 -0.97 15.97 16.98
C LYS A 193 0.52 16.08 16.60
N ASN A 194 0.84 16.94 15.64
CA ASN A 194 2.17 17.07 15.04
C ASN A 194 2.66 15.84 14.27
N SER A 195 1.79 14.91 13.88
CA SER A 195 2.20 13.72 13.12
C SER A 195 2.85 14.09 11.80
N HIS A 196 2.40 15.17 11.16
CA HIS A 196 2.99 15.65 9.91
C HIS A 196 4.46 16.05 10.08
N LYS A 197 4.81 16.72 11.18
CA LYS A 197 6.20 17.05 11.49
C LYS A 197 7.05 15.79 11.63
N PHE A 198 6.55 14.79 12.35
CA PHE A 198 7.25 13.53 12.51
C PHE A 198 7.43 12.78 11.19
N PHE A 199 6.42 12.80 10.31
CA PHE A 199 6.55 12.27 8.96
C PHE A 199 7.73 12.94 8.21
N LEU A 200 7.84 14.26 8.28
CA LEU A 200 8.91 15.03 7.63
C LEU A 200 10.31 14.87 8.27
N GLU A 201 10.38 14.36 9.50
CA GLU A 201 11.66 13.95 10.10
C GLU A 201 12.21 12.68 9.42
N LYS A 202 11.34 11.86 8.82
CA LYS A 202 11.70 10.59 8.17
C LYS A 202 11.76 10.71 6.64
N TYR A 203 10.83 11.43 6.03
CA TYR A 203 10.73 11.63 4.58
C TYR A 203 10.86 13.10 4.20
N ASP A 204 11.27 13.37 2.96
CA ASP A 204 11.15 14.71 2.39
C ASP A 204 9.67 15.04 2.10
N GLU A 205 9.33 16.33 2.07
CA GLU A 205 7.99 16.77 1.68
C GLU A 205 7.67 16.22 0.27
N PRO A 206 6.57 15.47 0.11
CA PRO A 206 6.17 15.00 -1.20
C PRO A 206 5.85 16.20 -2.11
N ASP A 207 6.29 16.14 -3.37
CA ASP A 207 5.99 17.15 -4.38
C ASP A 207 5.63 16.54 -5.75
N GLY A 208 5.56 15.20 -5.84
CA GLY A 208 5.24 14.50 -7.07
C GLY A 208 6.44 14.26 -7.97
N LYS A 209 7.67 14.56 -7.51
CA LYS A 209 8.92 14.35 -8.25
C LYS A 209 9.82 13.27 -7.64
N GLU A 210 9.28 12.41 -6.78
CA GLU A 210 10.06 11.43 -6.02
C GLU A 210 10.69 10.38 -6.95
N ILE A 211 9.97 9.95 -7.99
CA ILE A 211 10.47 8.98 -8.98
C ILE A 211 11.63 9.58 -9.80
N GLU A 212 11.53 10.84 -10.23
CA GLU A 212 12.59 11.53 -10.96
C GLU A 212 13.86 11.65 -10.10
N ARG A 213 13.70 12.03 -8.83
CA ARG A 213 14.83 12.06 -7.88
C ARG A 213 15.45 10.69 -7.69
N LEU A 214 14.62 9.64 -7.59
CA LEU A 214 15.11 8.27 -7.51
C LEU A 214 15.93 7.89 -8.76
N GLY A 215 15.44 8.21 -9.95
CA GLY A 215 16.13 7.95 -11.21
C GLY A 215 17.50 8.63 -11.30
N ILE A 216 17.61 9.87 -10.81
CA ILE A 216 18.90 10.59 -10.71
C ILE A 216 19.84 9.88 -9.72
N ILE A 217 19.36 9.53 -8.52
CA ILE A 217 20.17 8.87 -7.48
C ILE A 217 20.66 7.49 -7.96
N ARG A 218 19.82 6.77 -8.68
CA ARG A 218 20.10 5.44 -9.23
C ARG A 218 20.84 5.48 -10.56
N GLN A 219 21.14 6.67 -11.07
CA GLN A 219 21.84 6.85 -12.34
C GLN A 219 21.14 6.14 -13.51
N TRP A 220 19.81 6.01 -13.48
CA TRP A 220 19.06 5.38 -14.58
C TRP A 220 19.29 6.10 -15.91
N MET A 221 19.67 7.39 -15.87
CA MET A 221 19.91 8.23 -17.05
C MET A 221 21.40 8.45 -17.37
N SER A 222 22.35 7.80 -16.68
CA SER A 222 23.77 8.18 -16.73
C SER A 222 24.55 7.76 -17.98
N ASN A 223 23.89 7.24 -19.02
CA ASN A 223 24.52 7.02 -20.33
C ASN A 223 24.37 8.21 -21.31
N HIS A 224 23.77 9.31 -20.87
CA HIS A 224 23.75 10.56 -21.65
C HIS A 224 24.66 11.60 -21.00
N HIS A 225 25.96 11.45 -21.27
CA HIS A 225 26.89 12.57 -21.16
C HIS A 225 26.42 13.68 -22.10
N ASP A 226 26.27 14.86 -21.51
CA ASP A 226 25.73 16.10 -22.07
C ASP A 226 24.23 16.08 -22.31
N LEU A 227 23.49 16.86 -21.52
CA LEU A 227 22.32 17.63 -22.00
C LEU A 227 21.88 18.62 -20.92
N ASP A 228 22.33 19.86 -21.12
CA ASP A 228 21.54 21.03 -20.80
C ASP A 228 20.16 20.90 -21.48
N GLN A 229 19.10 21.12 -20.69
CA GLN A 229 17.78 21.62 -21.09
C GLN A 229 16.81 20.67 -21.85
N ASN A 230 15.56 20.68 -21.34
CA ASN A 230 14.33 20.02 -21.83
C ASN A 230 14.29 18.48 -21.77
N PHE A 231 13.78 17.99 -20.64
CA PHE A 231 13.33 16.60 -20.49
C PHE A 231 12.08 16.36 -21.36
N ASP A 232 12.23 15.55 -22.41
CA ASP A 232 11.10 15.03 -23.17
C ASP A 232 10.55 13.78 -22.46
N ILE A 233 9.44 13.98 -21.73
CA ILE A 233 8.76 12.93 -20.96
C ILE A 233 8.38 11.74 -21.85
N GLU A 234 8.02 11.96 -23.11
CA GLU A 234 7.63 10.88 -24.01
C GLU A 234 8.84 10.05 -24.46
N LYS A 235 10.01 10.69 -24.60
CA LYS A 235 11.26 9.97 -24.85
C LYS A 235 11.68 9.13 -23.66
N ILE A 236 11.54 9.65 -22.44
CA ILE A 236 11.82 8.90 -21.19
C ILE A 236 10.89 7.68 -21.07
N LYS A 237 9.59 7.84 -21.35
CA LYS A 237 8.65 6.72 -21.37
C LYS A 237 9.02 5.67 -22.41
N GLN A 238 9.45 6.09 -23.60
CA GLN A 238 9.88 5.16 -24.66
C GLN A 238 11.17 4.43 -24.32
N GLU A 239 12.15 5.11 -23.71
CA GLU A 239 13.41 4.49 -23.29
C GLU A 239 13.18 3.50 -22.13
N VAL A 240 12.36 3.86 -21.14
CA VAL A 240 11.93 2.92 -20.08
C VAL A 240 11.17 1.74 -20.68
N LYS A 241 10.27 1.96 -21.64
CA LYS A 241 9.56 0.88 -22.32
C LYS A 241 10.52 -0.05 -23.07
N TYR A 242 11.48 0.50 -23.79
CA TYR A 242 12.46 -0.25 -24.59
C TYR A 242 13.46 -1.03 -23.73
N GLU A 243 13.90 -0.47 -22.61
CA GLU A 243 14.89 -1.09 -21.73
C GLU A 243 14.26 -2.18 -20.83
N PHE A 244 13.01 -1.98 -20.40
CA PHE A 244 12.28 -2.90 -19.54
C PHE A 244 11.42 -3.94 -20.28
N GLU A 245 11.28 -3.86 -21.62
CA GLU A 245 10.82 -4.97 -22.46
C GLU A 245 11.74 -6.21 -22.35
N SER A 246 12.95 -6.08 -21.80
CA SER A 246 13.87 -7.20 -21.60
C SER A 246 13.85 -7.84 -20.21
N LEU A 247 13.36 -7.17 -19.15
CA LEU A 247 13.33 -7.67 -17.76
C LEU A 247 12.28 -6.89 -16.94
N SER A 248 11.00 -7.21 -17.13
CA SER A 248 9.85 -6.60 -16.48
C SER A 248 9.72 -7.00 -15.01
N THR A 249 10.09 -6.11 -14.08
CA THR A 249 9.67 -6.24 -12.66
C THR A 249 8.40 -5.43 -12.43
N GLN A 250 7.47 -5.98 -11.63
CA GLN A 250 6.17 -5.35 -11.30
C GLN A 250 6.29 -3.88 -10.87
N MET A 251 7.39 -3.49 -10.20
CA MET A 251 7.61 -2.10 -9.77
C MET A 251 7.63 -1.09 -10.93
N SER A 252 8.21 -1.43 -12.08
CA SER A 252 8.31 -0.50 -13.21
C SER A 252 6.93 -0.19 -13.81
N LEU A 253 6.05 -1.19 -13.86
CA LEU A 253 4.70 -1.04 -14.39
C LEU A 253 3.78 -0.29 -13.41
N TYR A 254 3.93 -0.53 -12.09
CA TYR A 254 3.25 0.26 -11.07
C TYR A 254 3.66 1.74 -11.06
N ALA A 255 4.93 2.04 -11.39
CA ALA A 255 5.46 3.41 -11.39
C ALA A 255 4.97 4.26 -12.58
N LEU A 256 4.61 3.64 -13.70
CA LEU A 256 4.18 4.35 -14.92
C LEU A 256 2.69 4.73 -14.89
N GLY A 257 1.85 4.05 -14.12
CA GLY A 257 0.44 4.41 -13.95
C GLY A 257 -0.43 4.29 -15.21
N GLU A 258 0.10 3.70 -16.29
CA GLU A 258 -0.56 3.55 -17.60
C GLU A 258 -1.38 2.26 -17.71
N TYR A 259 -1.27 1.34 -16.75
CA TYR A 259 -1.91 0.03 -16.79
C TYR A 259 -2.71 -0.24 -15.52
N MET A 260 -3.88 -0.83 -15.69
CA MET A 260 -4.69 -1.34 -14.59
C MET A 260 -3.96 -2.54 -13.94
N PRO A 261 -4.14 -2.79 -12.63
CA PRO A 261 -3.47 -3.90 -11.96
C PRO A 261 -3.65 -5.26 -12.64
N THR A 262 -4.78 -5.49 -13.31
CA THR A 262 -5.07 -6.69 -14.11
C THR A 262 -4.18 -6.80 -15.35
N GLU A 263 -3.89 -5.69 -16.02
CA GLU A 263 -3.03 -5.64 -17.21
C GLU A 263 -1.55 -5.83 -16.83
N ILE A 264 -1.14 -5.27 -15.69
CA ILE A 264 0.19 -5.50 -15.10
C ILE A 264 0.37 -6.98 -14.75
N ASP A 265 -0.66 -7.61 -14.17
CA ASP A 265 -0.62 -9.01 -13.78
C ASP A 265 -0.64 -9.96 -15.00
N GLU A 266 -1.35 -9.61 -16.07
CA GLU A 266 -1.34 -10.36 -17.34
C GLU A 266 0.02 -10.30 -18.03
N LEU A 267 0.66 -9.13 -18.06
CA LEU A 267 1.99 -8.93 -18.61
C LEU A 267 3.07 -9.72 -17.83
N CYS A 268 3.07 -9.61 -16.50
CA CYS A 268 4.03 -10.36 -15.67
C CYS A 268 3.85 -11.88 -15.76
N ASN A 269 2.62 -12.37 -15.88
CA ASN A 269 2.36 -13.80 -16.00
C ASN A 269 2.71 -14.36 -17.39
N ALA A 270 2.64 -13.55 -18.45
CA ALA A 270 3.11 -13.96 -19.78
C ALA A 270 4.63 -14.20 -19.77
N ASP A 271 5.39 -13.26 -19.20
CA ASP A 271 6.85 -13.31 -19.14
C ASP A 271 7.37 -14.44 -18.23
N ILE A 272 6.69 -14.71 -17.11
CA ILE A 272 7.02 -15.85 -16.23
C ILE A 272 6.77 -17.18 -16.95
N ASN A 273 5.65 -17.33 -17.66
CA ASN A 273 5.34 -18.56 -18.39
C ASN A 273 6.29 -18.80 -19.56
N GLU A 274 6.76 -17.75 -20.24
CA GLU A 274 7.76 -17.84 -21.30
C GLU A 274 9.13 -18.25 -20.74
N ALA A 275 9.60 -17.62 -19.66
CA ALA A 275 10.83 -18.00 -18.98
C ALA A 275 10.80 -19.44 -18.43
N PHE A 276 9.65 -19.87 -17.89
CA PHE A 276 9.45 -21.24 -17.39
C PHE A 276 9.41 -22.26 -18.54
N SER A 277 8.84 -21.91 -19.69
CA SER A 277 8.81 -22.76 -20.90
C SER A 277 10.20 -22.95 -21.51
N VAL A 278 11.02 -21.89 -21.54
CA VAL A 278 12.43 -21.95 -21.97
C VAL A 278 13.26 -22.82 -21.02
N LEU A 279 13.04 -22.72 -19.72
CA LEU A 279 13.67 -23.59 -18.71
C LEU A 279 13.27 -25.06 -18.87
N LEU A 280 11.99 -25.35 -19.09
CA LEU A 280 11.48 -26.69 -19.35
C LEU A 280 12.07 -27.29 -20.64
N GLN A 281 12.13 -26.52 -21.73
CA GLN A 281 12.75 -26.97 -22.98
C GLN A 281 14.22 -27.36 -22.79
N ASN A 282 14.97 -26.59 -22.00
CA ASN A 282 16.36 -26.87 -21.69
C ASN A 282 16.55 -28.10 -20.78
N ILE A 283 15.58 -28.43 -19.94
CA ILE A 283 15.59 -29.65 -19.11
C ILE A 283 15.32 -30.90 -19.96
N THR A 284 14.47 -30.83 -20.99
CA THR A 284 14.22 -31.96 -21.92
C THR A 284 15.38 -32.32 -22.85
N HIS A 285 16.43 -31.49 -22.90
CA HIS A 285 17.63 -31.71 -23.71
C HIS A 285 18.84 -32.24 -22.92
N LEU A 286 18.65 -32.61 -21.65
CA LEU A 286 19.58 -33.37 -20.80
C LEU A 286 19.11 -34.83 -20.67
#